data_AF-A0A090GPS1-F1
#
_entry.id   AF-A0A090GPS1-F1
#
_cell.length_a   1.000
_cell.length_b   1.000
_cell.length_c   1.000
_cell.angle_alpha   90.00
_cell.angle_beta   90.00
_cell.angle_gamma   90.00
#
_symmetry.space_group_name_H-M   'P 1'
#
loop_
_entity.id
_entity.type
_entity.pdbx_description
1 polymer ?
#
loop_
_entity_poly.entity_id
_entity_poly.type
_entity_poly.pdbx_seq_one_letter_code
_entity_poly.pdbx_strand_id
1 'polypeptide(L)' 'MSENEKLAQEVKAWRAKEGLTAEAAAKAFGIPKRTFEGIEQGRGFPYPLLLRVAMKSNALSLKAMQEKSSLSD' A
#
# COMPACT_ATOMS: atom_id res chain seq x y z
N MET A 1 -16.50 6.42 12.58
CA MET A 1 -15.76 5.73 11.51
C MET A 1 -15.10 4.50 12.10
N SER A 2 -15.38 3.31 11.55
CA SER A 2 -14.84 2.04 12.03
C SER A 2 -13.35 1.89 11.73
N GLU A 3 -12.66 0.98 12.44
CA GLU A 3 -11.25 0.70 12.15
C GLU A 3 -11.02 0.18 10.73
N ASN A 4 -11.98 -0.55 10.17
CA ASN A 4 -11.91 -1.04 8.79
C ASN A 4 -12.06 0.10 7.77
N GLU A 5 -12.93 1.07 8.03
CA GLU A 5 -13.09 2.26 7.18
C GLU A 5 -11.82 3.13 7.19
N LYS A 6 -11.21 3.32 8.37
CA LYS A 6 -9.94 4.04 8.50
C LYS A 6 -8.84 3.34 7.71
N LEU A 7 -8.69 2.02 7.88
CA LEU A 7 -7.71 1.23 7.15
C LEU A 7 -7.93 1.33 5.63
N ALA A 8 -9.17 1.26 5.17
CA ALA A 8 -9.52 1.40 3.76
C ALA A 8 -9.08 2.76 3.19
N GLN A 9 -9.30 3.84 3.94
CA GLN A 9 -8.87 5.19 3.56
C GLN A 9 -7.34 5.31 3.52
N GLU A 10 -6.65 4.79 4.54
CA GLU A 10 -5.19 4.79 4.59
C GLU A 10 -4.57 4.06 3.40
N VAL A 11 -5.11 2.87 3.06
CA VAL A 11 -4.62 2.06 1.93
C VAL A 11 -4.87 2.77 0.59
N LYS A 12 -6.04 3.37 0.39
CA LYS A 12 -6.34 4.17 -0.80
C LYS A 12 -5.40 5.37 -0.93
N ALA A 13 -5.20 6.10 0.16
CA ALA A 13 -4.35 7.28 0.17
C ALA A 13 -2.89 6.92 -0.11
N TRP A 14 -2.39 5.84 0.50
CA TRP A 14 -1.06 5.31 0.21
C TRP A 14 -0.92 4.91 -1.26
N ARG A 15 -1.87 4.13 -1.80
CA ARG A 15 -1.80 3.68 -3.19
C ARG A 15 -1.80 4.86 -4.17
N ALA A 16 -2.66 5.85 -3.94
CA ALA A 16 -2.74 7.06 -4.75
C ALA A 16 -1.43 7.86 -4.70
N LYS A 17 -0.84 8.00 -3.51
CA LYS A 17 0.44 8.68 -3.30
C LYS A 17 1.59 8.01 -4.05
N GLU A 18 1.64 6.67 -4.02
CA GLU A 18 2.67 5.91 -4.72
C GLU A 18 2.38 5.76 -6.24
N GLY A 19 1.25 6.28 -6.73
CA GLY A 19 0.87 6.21 -8.15
C GLY A 19 0.59 4.78 -8.65
N LEU A 20 0.26 3.85 -7.74
CA LEU A 20 0.12 2.43 -8.08
C LEU A 20 -1.30 2.06 -8.55
N THR A 21 -1.38 1.15 -9.51
CA THR A 21 -2.62 0.43 -9.79
C THR A 21 -2.94 -0.53 -8.64
N ALA A 22 -4.21 -0.93 -8.50
CA ALA A 22 -4.60 -1.92 -7.48
C ALA A 22 -3.84 -3.25 -7.66
N GLU A 23 -3.54 -3.63 -8.90
CA GLU A 23 -2.79 -4.84 -9.22
C GLU A 23 -1.31 -4.73 -8.83
N ALA A 24 -0.66 -3.60 -9.13
CA ALA A 24 0.73 -3.37 -8.71
C ALA A 24 0.87 -3.30 -7.19
N ALA A 25 -0.07 -2.65 -6.51
CA ALA A 25 -0.13 -2.60 -5.04
C ALA A 25 -0.32 -4.00 -4.43
N ALA A 26 -1.25 -4.79 -4.97
CA ALA A 26 -1.46 -6.17 -4.55
C ALA A 26 -0.19 -7.03 -4.72
N LYS A 27 0.51 -6.87 -5.84
CA LYS A 27 1.79 -7.54 -6.11
C LYS A 27 2.88 -7.13 -5.12
N ALA A 28 2.98 -5.85 -4.76
CA ALA A 28 3.94 -5.37 -3.77
C ALA A 28 3.74 -6.00 -2.38
N PHE A 29 2.49 -6.31 -2.02
CA PHE A 29 2.17 -7.01 -0.76
C PHE A 29 2.13 -8.53 -0.87
N GLY A 30 2.30 -9.10 -2.06
CA GLY A 30 2.21 -10.54 -2.28
C GLY A 30 0.82 -11.12 -1.98
N ILE A 31 -0.25 -10.33 -2.18
CA ILE A 31 -1.64 -10.75 -1.95
C ILE A 31 -2.46 -10.74 -3.24
N PRO A 32 -3.57 -11.51 -3.32
CA PRO A 32 -4.47 -11.41 -4.45
C PRO A 32 -5.07 -10.01 -4.61
N LYS A 33 -5.24 -9.55 -5.85
CA LYS A 33 -5.89 -8.25 -6.18
C LYS A 33 -7.24 -8.09 -5.49
N ARG A 34 -8.07 -9.13 -5.50
CA ARG A 34 -9.40 -9.12 -4.86
C ARG A 34 -9.32 -8.87 -3.34
N THR A 35 -8.27 -9.34 -2.69
CA THR A 35 -8.01 -9.08 -1.27
C THR A 35 -7.68 -7.62 -1.06
N PHE A 36 -6.77 -7.07 -1.87
CA PHE A 36 -6.41 -5.65 -1.82
C PHE A 36 -7.63 -4.73 -2.04
N GLU A 37 -8.41 -4.98 -3.09
CA GLU A 37 -9.65 -4.24 -3.37
C GLU A 37 -10.67 -4.39 -2.23
N GLY A 38 -10.73 -5.54 -1.57
CA GLY A 38 -11.59 -5.75 -0.42
C GLY A 38 -11.21 -4.89 0.79
N ILE A 39 -9.91 -4.71 1.02
CA ILE A 39 -9.42 -3.80 2.06
C ILE A 39 -9.83 -2.38 1.72
N GLU A 40 -9.63 -1.93 0.47
CA GLU A 40 -10.05 -0.60 0.00
C GLU A 40 -11.58 -0.38 0.09
N GLN A 41 -12.38 -1.43 0.05
CA GLN A 41 -13.84 -1.39 0.23
C GLN A 41 -14.28 -1.41 1.70
N GLY A 42 -13.35 -1.52 2.65
CA GLY A 42 -13.68 -1.56 4.08
C GLY A 42 -14.05 -2.95 4.61
N ARG A 43 -13.77 -4.04 3.88
CA ARG A 43 -13.92 -5.41 4.41
C ARG A 43 -12.94 -5.72 5.55
N GLY A 44 -11.92 -4.88 5.73
CA GLY A 44 -10.90 -5.04 6.76
C GLY A 44 -9.77 -5.98 6.33
N PHE A 45 -8.82 -6.16 7.23
CA PHE A 45 -7.70 -7.08 7.07
C PHE A 45 -7.37 -7.70 8.43
N PRO A 46 -7.06 -9.01 8.55
CA PRO A 46 -6.81 -9.65 9.83
C PRO A 46 -5.67 -9.03 10.65
N TYR A 47 -4.68 -8.43 9.97
CA TYR A 47 -3.50 -7.82 10.60
C TYR A 47 -3.33 -6.37 10.16
N PRO A 48 -4.20 -5.44 10.60
CA PRO A 48 -4.21 -4.06 10.10
C PRO A 48 -2.91 -3.31 10.42
N LEU A 49 -2.29 -3.59 11.57
CA LEU A 49 -0.99 -3.01 11.93
C LEU A 49 0.13 -3.50 11.01
N LEU A 50 0.15 -4.78 10.66
CA LEU A 50 1.13 -5.34 9.74
C LEU A 50 1.04 -4.67 8.36
N LEU A 51 -0.18 -4.47 7.86
CA LEU A 51 -0.39 -3.80 6.58
C LEU A 51 0.13 -2.34 6.60
N ARG A 52 -0.11 -1.61 7.70
CA ARG A 52 0.42 -0.25 7.88
C ARG A 52 1.94 -0.20 7.90
N VAL A 53 2.59 -1.16 8.56
CA VAL A 53 4.05 -1.26 8.56
C VAL A 53 4.55 -1.58 7.16
N ALA A 54 3.94 -2.53 6.46
CA ALA A 54 4.31 -2.88 5.09
C ALA A 54 4.19 -1.68 4.12
N MET A 55 3.11 -0.89 4.20
CA MET A 55 2.94 0.34 3.41
C MET A 55 4.08 1.34 3.65
N LYS A 56 4.45 1.55 4.92
CA LYS A 56 5.56 2.45 5.29
C LYS A 56 6.90 1.94 4.76
N SER A 57 7.19 0.66 4.93
CA SER A 57 8.43 0.04 4.43
C SER A 57 8.53 0.08 2.91
N ASN A 58 7.43 -0.14 2.19
CA ASN A 58 7.41 -0.06 0.73
C ASN A 58 7.72 1.36 0.24
N ALA A 59 7.10 2.37 0.84
CA ALA A 59 7.34 3.77 0.48
C ALA A 59 8.80 4.19 0.71
N LEU A 60 9.45 3.67 1.75
CA LEU A 60 10.88 3.92 1.99
C LEU A 60 11.76 3.24 0.94
N SER A 61 11.44 2.00 0.55
CA SER A 61 12.19 1.27 -0.48
C SER A 61 12.10 1.97 -1.84
N LEU A 62 10.92 2.43 -2.24
CA LEU A 62 10.73 3.12 -3.52
C LEU A 62 11.52 4.42 -3.59
N LYS A 63 11.50 5.23 -2.52
CA LYS A 63 12.30 6.46 -2.44
C LYS A 63 13.79 6.17 -2.54
N ALA A 64 14.28 5.16 -1.82
CA ALA A 64 15.69 4.78 -1.88
C ALA A 64 16.12 4.30 -3.28
N MET A 65 15.22 3.69 -4.05
CA MET A 65 15.48 3.32 -5.45
C MET A 65 15.49 4.54 -6.38
N GLN A 66 14.59 5.51 -6.17
CA GLN A 66 14.54 6.75 -6.94
C GLN A 66 15.79 7.60 -6.73
N GLU A 67 16.25 7.77 -5.48
CA GLU A 67 17.46 8.52 -5.13
C GLU A 67 18.72 7.94 -5.79
N LYS A 68 18.85 6.60 -5.82
CA LYS A 68 19.96 5.92 -6.49
C LYS A 68 19.95 6.10 -8.01
N SER A 69 18.76 6.17 -8.62
CA SER A 69 18.62 6.40 -10.07
C SER A 69 18.95 7.84 -10.47
N SER A 70 18.72 8.82 -9.59
CA SER A 70 19.03 10.24 -9.82
C SER A 70 20.49 10.62 -9.62
N LEU A 71 21.31 9.73 -9.05
CA LEU A 71 22.76 9.96 -8.85
C LEU A 71 23.61 9.49 -10.03
N SER A 72 22.98 8.93 -11.07
CA SER A 72 23.64 8.34 -12.24
C SER A 72 23.54 9.18 -13.52
N ASP A 73 23.15 10.46 -13.41
CA ASP A 73 23.28 11.50 -14.45
C ASP A 73 24.41 12.48 -14.09
#